data_AF-A0A7W3U4T9-F1
#
_entry.id   AF-A0A7W3U4T9-F1
#
_cell.length_a   1.000
_cell.length_b   1.000
_cell.length_c   1.000
_cell.angle_alpha   90.00
_cell.angle_beta   90.00
_cell.angle_gamma   90.00
#
_symmetry.space_group_name_H-M   'P 1'
#
loop_
_entity.id
_entity.type
_entity.pdbx_description
1 polymer ?
#
loop_
_entity_poly.entity_id
_entity_poly.type
_entity_poly.pdbx_seq_one_letter_code
_entity_poly.pdbx_strand_id
1 'polypeptide(L)'
;MRERPYLTPGLLAFLGLMAASGDVPAGGVVVCNNCTSVTRAARQGGSGIVIVSDFSRGQLWGFRNEFDRGTGEHLPLPAAIPAPIRHSHALTLAAAAGAQADLVLRQGDPSGNAFPFPDGFDGWTAHDVATDNRMRVRFGQALAAAYAGAITSSAAWNDLAMSLKSLALNWLAGHHAITQVTLAVHWRDGSTSPMAIRRGRSARATLLPVPRAAPQRSPHAKHAVPPTLEPCRPPTGRRHGMPG
;
A
#
# COMPACT_ATOMS: atom_id res chain seq x y z
N MET A 1 84.45 -4.47 -13.62
CA MET A 1 83.13 -3.87 -13.90
C MET A 1 82.08 -4.70 -13.16
N ARG A 2 81.41 -4.07 -12.19
CA ARG A 2 80.42 -4.62 -11.25
C ARG A 2 79.12 -3.88 -11.57
N GLU A 3 78.01 -4.55 -11.91
CA GLU A 3 76.60 -4.13 -11.70
C GLU A 3 75.70 -5.39 -11.78
N ARG A 4 75.24 -5.94 -10.64
CA ARG A 4 73.89 -5.86 -10.01
C ARG A 4 72.76 -6.66 -10.70
N PRO A 5 72.17 -7.66 -10.01
CA PRO A 5 70.96 -8.37 -10.48
C PRO A 5 69.69 -7.62 -10.08
N TYR A 6 68.72 -7.53 -10.99
CA TYR A 6 67.36 -7.06 -10.69
C TYR A 6 66.47 -8.23 -10.28
N LEU A 7 65.99 -8.17 -9.04
CA LEU A 7 64.84 -8.89 -8.52
C LEU A 7 63.55 -8.36 -9.16
N THR A 8 62.72 -9.24 -9.70
CA THR A 8 61.31 -8.94 -10.01
C THR A 8 60.43 -9.66 -8.98
N PRO A 9 59.55 -8.94 -8.26
CA PRO A 9 58.70 -9.52 -7.22
C PRO A 9 57.43 -10.17 -7.78
N GLY A 10 56.94 -11.16 -7.04
CA GLY A 10 55.91 -12.11 -7.43
C GLY A 10 54.52 -11.52 -7.68
N LEU A 11 53.84 -12.17 -8.63
CA LEU A 11 52.44 -11.99 -8.95
C LEU A 11 51.60 -12.73 -7.89
N LEU A 12 51.12 -12.03 -6.87
CA LEU A 12 50.09 -12.53 -5.96
C LEU A 12 48.74 -12.55 -6.70
N ALA A 13 48.31 -13.73 -7.12
CA ALA A 13 46.95 -13.95 -7.59
C ALA A 13 45.99 -13.91 -6.40
N PHE A 14 45.29 -12.77 -6.22
CA PHE A 14 44.11 -12.71 -5.36
C PHE A 14 42.98 -13.48 -6.03
N LEU A 15 42.79 -14.75 -5.66
CA LEU A 15 41.52 -15.44 -5.85
C LEU A 15 40.47 -14.74 -4.99
N GLY A 16 39.66 -13.88 -5.62
CA GLY A 16 38.47 -13.33 -5.01
C GLY A 16 37.44 -14.44 -4.81
N LEU A 17 37.37 -14.97 -3.59
CA LEU A 17 36.28 -15.83 -3.15
C LEU A 17 35.02 -14.94 -3.01
N MET A 18 34.23 -14.84 -4.08
CA MET A 18 32.89 -14.27 -4.01
C MET A 18 32.04 -15.21 -3.17
N ALA A 19 31.95 -14.96 -1.87
CA ALA A 19 30.95 -15.60 -1.03
C ALA A 19 29.58 -15.16 -1.55
N ALA A 20 28.90 -16.04 -2.27
CA ALA A 20 27.47 -15.92 -2.48
C ALA A 20 26.82 -15.98 -1.10
N SER A 21 26.52 -14.82 -0.52
CA SER A 21 25.60 -14.72 0.60
C SER A 21 24.25 -15.20 0.06
N GLY A 22 24.00 -16.51 0.18
CA GLY A 22 22.78 -17.14 -0.28
C GLY A 22 21.62 -16.61 0.54
N ASP A 23 20.96 -15.57 0.04
CA ASP A 23 19.70 -15.12 0.62
C ASP A 23 18.73 -16.30 0.61
N VAL A 24 18.09 -16.50 1.75
CA VAL A 24 17.12 -17.56 1.92
C VAL A 24 15.92 -17.22 1.05
N PRO A 25 15.49 -18.09 0.11
CA PRO A 25 14.41 -17.74 -0.81
C PRO A 25 13.06 -17.62 -0.08
N ALA A 26 12.10 -16.94 -0.72
CA ALA A 26 10.72 -16.94 -0.28
C ALA A 26 10.03 -18.25 -0.72
N GLY A 27 9.69 -19.10 0.25
CA GLY A 27 8.95 -20.36 0.05
C GLY A 27 7.43 -20.17 -0.10
N GLY A 28 6.90 -19.02 0.33
CA GLY A 28 5.51 -18.60 0.03
C GLY A 28 4.66 -18.29 1.25
N VAL A 29 3.39 -17.93 1.01
CA VAL A 29 2.39 -17.69 2.05
C VAL A 29 1.30 -18.75 1.95
N VAL A 30 1.04 -19.45 3.05
CA VAL A 30 -0.01 -20.47 3.17
C VAL A 30 -1.15 -19.90 4.01
N VAL A 31 -2.36 -19.87 3.47
CA VAL A 31 -3.55 -19.45 4.22
C VAL A 31 -4.18 -20.67 4.89
N CYS A 32 -4.33 -20.59 6.20
CA CYS A 32 -4.71 -21.71 7.07
C CYS A 32 -5.64 -21.20 8.18
N ASN A 33 -6.90 -20.89 7.82
CA ASN A 33 -7.87 -20.40 8.80
C ASN A 33 -8.35 -21.56 9.69
N ASN A 34 -8.27 -21.41 11.01
CA ASN A 34 -8.71 -22.41 12.01
C ASN A 34 -8.08 -23.80 11.88
N CYS A 35 -6.84 -23.91 11.41
CA CYS A 35 -6.25 -25.22 11.18
C CYS A 35 -5.76 -25.93 12.45
N THR A 36 -5.85 -27.25 12.44
CA THR A 36 -5.50 -28.13 13.58
C THR A 36 -3.98 -28.26 13.77
N SER A 37 -3.19 -28.02 12.73
CA SER A 37 -1.72 -28.03 12.80
C SER A 37 -1.12 -27.02 11.83
N VAL A 38 -0.60 -25.93 12.38
CA VAL A 38 0.11 -24.89 11.62
C VAL A 38 1.38 -25.45 10.99
N THR A 39 2.11 -26.31 11.72
CA THR A 39 3.32 -26.98 11.22
C THR A 39 3.03 -27.83 9.99
N ARG A 40 1.91 -28.58 9.96
CA ARG A 40 1.51 -29.35 8.77
C ARG A 40 1.19 -28.43 7.60
N ALA A 41 0.50 -27.31 7.85
CA ALA A 41 0.21 -26.33 6.80
C ALA A 41 1.48 -25.70 6.22
N ALA A 42 2.47 -25.41 7.06
CA ALA A 42 3.75 -24.85 6.62
C ALA A 42 4.44 -25.75 5.57
N ARG A 43 4.29 -27.09 5.66
CA ARG A 43 4.88 -28.04 4.70
C ARG A 43 4.38 -27.89 3.26
N GLN A 44 3.20 -27.28 3.08
CA GLN A 44 2.62 -27.00 1.77
C GLN A 44 3.32 -25.83 1.06
N GLY A 45 4.05 -24.99 1.80
CA GLY A 45 4.92 -23.98 1.22
C GLY A 45 6.17 -24.60 0.58
N GLY A 46 6.83 -23.85 -0.28
CA GLY A 46 8.11 -24.24 -0.89
C GLY A 46 9.29 -24.15 0.08
N SER A 47 10.48 -24.46 -0.43
CA SER A 47 11.74 -24.30 0.32
C SER A 47 12.04 -22.83 0.61
N GLY A 48 12.60 -22.53 1.79
CA GLY A 48 12.91 -21.17 2.23
C GLY A 48 11.93 -20.63 3.26
N ILE A 49 11.77 -19.30 3.33
CA ILE A 49 10.89 -18.67 4.32
C ILE A 49 9.41 -18.84 3.93
N VAL A 50 8.59 -19.31 4.86
CA VAL A 50 7.15 -19.49 4.69
C VAL A 50 6.40 -18.75 5.78
N ILE A 51 5.33 -18.05 5.41
CA ILE A 51 4.36 -17.49 6.36
C ILE A 51 3.10 -18.35 6.30
N VAL A 52 2.64 -18.86 7.45
CA VAL A 52 1.30 -19.40 7.61
C VAL A 52 0.42 -18.31 8.23
N SER A 53 -0.74 -18.06 7.64
CA SER A 53 -1.66 -17.00 8.07
C SER A 53 -3.04 -17.55 8.38
N ASP A 54 -3.57 -17.21 9.56
CA ASP A 54 -4.98 -17.37 9.92
C ASP A 54 -5.60 -15.99 10.01
N PHE A 55 -6.27 -15.56 8.92
CA PHE A 55 -6.93 -14.25 8.87
C PHE A 55 -8.16 -14.20 9.77
N SER A 56 -8.82 -15.35 10.01
CA SER A 56 -10.01 -15.41 10.86
C SER A 56 -9.72 -15.15 12.33
N ARG A 57 -8.52 -15.52 12.79
CA ARG A 57 -8.03 -15.28 14.17
C ARG A 57 -6.99 -14.18 14.27
N GLY A 58 -6.57 -13.61 13.14
CA GLY A 58 -5.50 -12.62 13.05
C GLY A 58 -4.15 -13.10 13.55
N GLN A 59 -3.81 -14.36 13.25
CA GLN A 59 -2.56 -14.99 13.66
C GLN A 59 -1.62 -15.23 12.49
N LEU A 60 -0.32 -15.11 12.75
CA LEU A 60 0.75 -15.39 11.80
C LEU A 60 1.81 -16.27 12.44
N TRP A 61 2.35 -17.20 11.65
CA TRP A 61 3.49 -18.03 12.01
C TRP A 61 4.52 -18.03 10.89
N GLY A 62 5.80 -17.93 11.26
CA GLY A 62 6.91 -17.95 10.31
C GLY A 62 7.66 -19.27 10.41
N PHE A 63 8.07 -19.79 9.26
CA PHE A 63 8.86 -21.00 9.16
C PHE A 63 9.99 -20.83 8.15
N ARG A 64 11.04 -21.62 8.31
CA ARG A 64 12.05 -21.93 7.32
C ARG A 64 11.85 -23.38 6.93
N ASN A 65 11.39 -23.59 5.71
CA ASN A 65 11.20 -24.91 5.13
C ASN A 65 12.51 -25.39 4.49
N GLU A 66 12.98 -26.55 4.93
CA GLU A 66 14.08 -27.25 4.30
C GLU A 66 13.53 -28.51 3.61
N PHE A 67 13.89 -28.75 2.36
CA PHE A 67 13.44 -29.95 1.65
C PHE A 67 14.29 -31.16 2.08
N ASP A 68 13.66 -32.10 2.78
CA ASP A 68 14.27 -33.36 3.16
C ASP A 68 14.13 -34.36 2.01
N ARG A 69 15.27 -34.68 1.37
CA ARG A 69 15.32 -35.63 0.26
C ARG A 69 15.03 -37.07 0.67
N GLY A 70 15.21 -37.43 1.95
CA GLY A 70 14.95 -38.77 2.46
C GLY A 70 13.45 -39.06 2.57
N THR A 71 12.68 -38.09 3.05
CA THR A 71 11.21 -38.22 3.17
C THR A 71 10.46 -37.64 1.98
N GLY A 72 11.10 -36.82 1.15
CA GLY A 72 10.44 -36.10 0.04
C GLY A 72 9.53 -34.97 0.53
N GLU A 73 9.65 -34.56 1.78
CA GLU A 73 8.81 -33.54 2.41
C GLU A 73 9.60 -32.28 2.78
N HIS A 74 8.90 -31.15 2.89
CA HIS A 74 9.46 -29.99 3.57
C HIS A 74 9.42 -30.18 5.09
N LEU A 75 10.54 -29.87 5.76
CA LEU A 75 10.69 -29.79 7.20
C LEU A 75 10.58 -28.32 7.64
N PRO A 76 9.49 -27.92 8.29
CA PRO A 76 9.27 -26.55 8.72
C PRO A 76 9.93 -26.28 10.07
N LEU A 77 10.95 -25.42 10.07
CA LEU A 77 11.61 -24.95 11.28
C LEU A 77 11.05 -23.57 11.68
N PRO A 78 10.66 -23.32 12.92
CA PRO A 78 10.13 -22.00 13.31
C PRO A 78 11.09 -20.85 12.99
N ALA A 79 10.55 -19.76 12.46
CA ALA A 79 11.28 -18.54 12.15
C ALA A 79 10.54 -17.31 12.67
N ALA A 80 11.27 -16.38 13.27
CA ALA A 80 10.68 -15.15 13.78
C ALA A 80 10.26 -14.24 12.61
N ILE A 81 8.98 -13.91 12.54
CA ILE A 81 8.49 -12.92 11.57
C ILE A 81 9.04 -11.53 11.95
N PRO A 82 9.47 -10.70 11.01
CA PRO A 82 9.81 -9.30 11.28
C PRO A 82 8.64 -8.50 11.88
N ALA A 83 8.93 -7.65 12.87
CA ALA A 83 7.92 -6.84 13.55
C ALA A 83 7.06 -5.96 12.60
N PRO A 84 7.63 -5.31 11.57
CA PRO A 84 6.84 -4.52 10.62
C PRO A 84 5.75 -5.33 9.92
N ILE A 85 6.03 -6.60 9.59
CA ILE A 85 5.07 -7.49 8.91
C ILE A 85 3.93 -7.88 9.85
N ARG A 86 4.24 -8.24 11.11
CA ARG A 86 3.21 -8.52 12.13
C ARG A 86 2.30 -7.32 12.37
N HIS A 87 2.89 -6.14 12.54
CA HIS A 87 2.15 -4.89 12.74
C HIS A 87 1.23 -4.58 11.57
N SER A 88 1.77 -4.64 10.35
CA SER A 88 1.04 -4.49 9.08
C SER A 88 -0.16 -5.44 8.97
N HIS A 89 -0.01 -6.70 9.39
CA HIS A 89 -1.10 -7.68 9.36
C HIS A 89 -2.20 -7.33 10.36
N ALA A 90 -1.83 -7.00 11.60
CA ALA A 90 -2.77 -6.57 12.64
C ALA A 90 -3.57 -5.33 12.19
N LEU A 91 -2.89 -4.33 11.61
CA LEU A 91 -3.53 -3.13 11.04
C LEU A 91 -4.57 -3.48 9.97
N THR A 92 -4.24 -4.38 9.04
CA THR A 92 -5.16 -4.78 7.97
C THR A 92 -6.41 -5.46 8.50
N LEU A 93 -6.28 -6.30 9.52
CA LEU A 93 -7.42 -6.97 10.12
C LEU A 93 -8.23 -6.05 11.03
N ALA A 94 -7.60 -5.08 11.68
CA ALA A 94 -8.31 -4.03 12.42
C ALA A 94 -9.20 -3.18 11.50
N ALA A 95 -8.77 -2.94 10.24
CA ALA A 95 -9.61 -2.28 9.25
C ALA A 95 -10.91 -3.07 8.95
N ALA A 96 -10.90 -4.40 9.13
CA ALA A 96 -12.07 -5.27 8.98
C ALA A 96 -13.09 -5.12 10.12
N ALA A 97 -12.63 -4.77 11.31
CA ALA A 97 -13.43 -4.70 12.53
C ALA A 97 -14.20 -3.37 12.69
N GLY A 98 -14.19 -2.51 11.66
CA GLY A 98 -14.90 -1.22 11.67
C GLY A 98 -14.11 -0.07 12.31
N ALA A 99 -12.82 -0.25 12.61
CA ALA A 99 -12.06 0.73 13.40
C ALA A 99 -11.58 1.96 12.62
N GLN A 100 -11.09 1.86 11.38
CA GLN A 100 -10.72 3.05 10.61
C GLN A 100 -10.75 2.77 9.10
N ALA A 101 -11.55 3.53 8.37
CA ALA A 101 -11.48 3.58 6.91
C ALA A 101 -10.22 4.32 6.43
N ASP A 102 -9.61 5.17 7.27
CA ASP A 102 -8.49 6.04 6.92
C ASP A 102 -7.30 5.81 7.85
N LEU A 103 -6.25 5.14 7.36
CA LEU A 103 -4.98 5.07 8.06
C LEU A 103 -4.23 6.39 7.87
N VAL A 104 -3.87 7.03 8.98
CA VAL A 104 -3.21 8.34 8.97
C VAL A 104 -1.70 8.18 8.87
N LEU A 105 -1.10 8.99 8.00
CA LEU A 105 0.34 9.14 7.85
C LEU A 105 0.69 10.62 7.78
N ARG A 106 1.66 11.04 8.56
CA ARG A 106 2.13 12.42 8.67
C ARG A 106 3.61 12.46 8.34
N GLN A 107 3.97 13.35 7.43
CA GLN A 107 5.35 13.64 7.07
C GLN A 107 5.99 14.51 8.18
N GLY A 108 7.11 14.08 8.74
CA GLY A 108 7.83 14.83 9.78
C GLY A 108 7.31 14.67 11.21
N ASP A 109 6.18 13.99 11.42
CA ASP A 109 5.70 13.59 12.74
C ASP A 109 5.36 12.09 12.76
N PRO A 110 6.33 11.21 13.10
CA PRO A 110 6.11 9.77 13.08
C PRO A 110 5.25 9.26 14.25
N SER A 111 5.04 10.04 15.30
CA SER A 111 4.45 9.56 16.57
C SER A 111 2.98 9.12 16.43
N GLY A 112 2.24 9.73 15.50
CA GLY A 112 0.84 9.41 15.22
C GLY A 112 0.62 8.53 13.99
N ASN A 113 1.68 8.01 13.37
CA ASN A 113 1.55 7.28 12.12
C ASN A 113 1.14 5.83 12.34
N ALA A 114 0.22 5.34 11.51
CA ALA A 114 -0.17 3.93 11.54
C ALA A 114 1.02 3.00 11.23
N PHE A 115 1.92 3.43 10.34
CA PHE A 115 3.14 2.73 9.96
C PHE A 115 4.19 3.75 9.49
N PRO A 116 5.47 3.38 9.31
CA PRO A 116 6.52 4.33 8.94
C PRO A 116 6.17 5.10 7.65
N PHE A 117 6.42 6.42 7.66
CA PHE A 117 6.32 7.22 6.45
C PHE A 117 7.41 6.79 5.47
N PRO A 118 7.14 6.64 4.15
CA PRO A 118 8.15 6.18 3.21
C PRO A 118 9.37 7.11 3.12
N ASP A 119 10.57 6.53 3.22
CA ASP A 119 11.83 7.26 3.10
C ASP A 119 12.01 7.88 1.71
N GLY A 120 12.75 9.00 1.65
CA GLY A 120 13.06 9.70 0.39
C GLY A 120 11.97 10.65 -0.09
N PHE A 121 10.90 10.84 0.70
CA PHE A 121 9.77 11.69 0.36
C PHE A 121 9.61 12.91 1.28
N ASP A 122 10.60 13.27 2.12
CA ASP A 122 10.51 14.35 3.11
C ASP A 122 10.38 15.79 2.56
N GLY A 123 10.74 16.01 1.30
CA GLY A 123 10.69 17.32 0.64
C GLY A 123 9.47 17.55 -0.26
N TRP A 124 8.52 16.62 -0.27
CA TRP A 124 7.41 16.59 -1.23
C TRP A 124 6.11 17.06 -0.61
N THR A 125 5.17 17.48 -1.46
CA THR A 125 3.83 17.98 -1.09
C THR A 125 2.71 17.20 -1.78
N ALA A 126 1.46 17.43 -1.38
CA ALA A 126 0.30 16.88 -2.10
C ALA A 126 0.24 17.34 -3.56
N HIS A 127 0.67 18.58 -3.84
CA HIS A 127 0.68 19.12 -5.20
C HIS A 127 1.61 18.32 -6.09
N ASP A 128 2.83 18.02 -5.64
CA ASP A 128 3.82 17.28 -6.42
C ASP A 128 3.33 15.86 -6.74
N VAL A 129 2.68 15.20 -5.78
CA VAL A 129 2.08 13.87 -5.98
C VAL A 129 0.93 13.93 -6.98
N ALA A 130 0.16 15.02 -6.99
CA ALA A 130 -0.95 15.20 -7.90
C ALA A 130 -0.48 15.50 -9.34
N THR A 131 0.59 16.27 -9.52
CA THR A 131 1.03 16.76 -10.83
C THR A 131 2.12 15.90 -11.48
N ASP A 132 3.01 15.27 -10.71
CA ASP A 132 4.06 14.39 -11.23
C ASP A 132 3.63 12.91 -11.20
N ASN A 133 3.40 12.34 -12.39
CA ASN A 133 3.01 10.94 -12.53
C ASN A 133 4.11 9.94 -12.10
N ARG A 134 5.38 10.24 -12.37
CA ARG A 134 6.50 9.36 -11.99
C ARG A 134 6.65 9.33 -10.49
N MET A 135 6.57 10.52 -9.86
CA MET A 135 6.54 10.64 -8.40
C MET A 135 5.38 9.83 -7.84
N ARG A 136 4.14 10.12 -8.26
CA ARG A 136 2.93 9.46 -7.74
C ARG A 136 3.03 7.94 -7.77
N VAL A 137 3.59 7.40 -8.84
CA VAL A 137 3.84 5.95 -8.98
C VAL A 137 4.85 5.45 -7.95
N ARG A 138 6.00 6.12 -7.81
CA ARG A 138 7.05 5.75 -6.86
C ARG A 138 6.57 5.85 -5.42
N PHE A 139 5.94 6.97 -5.04
CA PHE A 139 5.37 7.14 -3.71
C PHE A 139 4.29 6.11 -3.44
N GLY A 140 3.40 5.85 -4.40
CA GLY A 140 2.37 4.81 -4.25
C GLY A 140 2.95 3.41 -4.03
N GLN A 141 4.07 3.07 -4.67
CA GLN A 141 4.77 1.80 -4.45
C GLN A 141 5.45 1.74 -3.09
N ALA A 142 6.18 2.79 -2.71
CA ALA A 142 6.85 2.88 -1.42
C ALA A 142 5.84 2.84 -0.26
N LEU A 143 4.70 3.51 -0.43
CA LEU A 143 3.59 3.51 0.51
C LEU A 143 2.96 2.12 0.67
N ALA A 144 2.80 1.38 -0.43
CA ALA A 144 2.31 0.00 -0.39
C ALA A 144 3.32 -0.95 0.31
N ALA A 145 4.61 -0.78 0.06
CA ALA A 145 5.67 -1.55 0.73
C ALA A 145 5.71 -1.27 2.23
N ALA A 146 5.67 0.00 2.63
CA ALA A 146 5.61 0.41 4.03
C ALA A 146 4.35 -0.14 4.72
N TYR A 147 3.18 -0.03 4.09
CA TYR A 147 1.94 -0.61 4.60
C TYR A 147 1.98 -2.14 4.71
N ALA A 148 2.68 -2.82 3.80
CA ALA A 148 2.89 -4.27 3.87
C ALA A 148 3.87 -4.67 4.98
N GLY A 149 4.67 -3.75 5.51
CA GLY A 149 5.81 -4.08 6.37
C GLY A 149 7.01 -4.63 5.59
N ALA A 150 7.02 -4.45 4.26
CA ALA A 150 8.07 -4.89 3.33
C ALA A 150 9.26 -3.92 3.31
N ILE A 151 9.71 -3.52 4.50
CA ILE A 151 10.78 -2.53 4.74
C ILE A 151 11.95 -3.14 5.53
N THR A 152 12.10 -4.45 5.43
CA THR A 152 13.17 -5.18 6.11
C THR A 152 14.42 -5.23 5.24
N SER A 153 15.55 -5.63 5.81
CA SER A 153 16.78 -5.89 5.05
C SER A 153 16.73 -7.19 4.23
N SER A 154 15.69 -8.01 4.36
CA SER A 154 15.57 -9.31 3.69
C SER A 154 14.58 -9.24 2.53
N ALA A 155 15.07 -9.49 1.32
CA ALA A 155 14.23 -9.55 0.11
C ALA A 155 13.11 -10.58 0.25
N ALA A 156 13.40 -11.78 0.75
CA ALA A 156 12.40 -12.82 0.94
C ALA A 156 11.28 -12.42 1.91
N TRP A 157 11.61 -11.79 3.05
CA TRP A 157 10.57 -11.28 3.95
C TRP A 157 9.73 -10.18 3.31
N ASN A 158 10.36 -9.29 2.51
CA ASN A 158 9.65 -8.23 1.81
C ASN A 158 8.69 -8.78 0.74
N ASP A 159 9.11 -9.77 -0.05
CA ASP A 159 8.27 -10.43 -1.06
C ASP A 159 7.08 -11.15 -0.41
N LEU A 160 7.32 -11.84 0.71
CA LEU A 160 6.29 -12.51 1.48
C LEU A 160 5.32 -11.52 2.11
N ALA A 161 5.79 -10.37 2.59
CA ALA A 161 4.93 -9.31 3.13
C ALA A 161 3.96 -8.78 2.06
N MET A 162 4.45 -8.55 0.84
CA MET A 162 3.61 -8.11 -0.29
C MET A 162 2.58 -9.18 -0.68
N SER A 163 3.01 -10.44 -0.72
CA SER A 163 2.13 -11.60 -0.99
C SER A 163 1.05 -11.75 0.08
N LEU A 164 1.44 -11.69 1.35
CA LEU A 164 0.53 -11.73 2.50
C LEU A 164 -0.50 -10.61 2.42
N LYS A 165 -0.08 -9.40 2.06
CA LYS A 165 -1.00 -8.26 1.93
C LYS A 165 -2.03 -8.46 0.83
N SER A 166 -1.61 -9.00 -0.33
CA SER A 166 -2.54 -9.34 -1.41
C SER A 166 -3.60 -10.33 -0.95
N LEU A 167 -3.17 -11.39 -0.26
CA LEU A 167 -4.06 -12.42 0.28
C LEU A 167 -5.01 -11.85 1.35
N ALA A 168 -4.51 -11.00 2.25
CA ALA A 168 -5.32 -10.35 3.28
C ALA A 168 -6.43 -9.48 2.65
N LEU A 169 -6.10 -8.63 1.68
CA LEU A 169 -7.09 -7.80 0.98
C LEU A 169 -8.10 -8.64 0.18
N ASN A 170 -7.69 -9.78 -0.38
CA ASN A 170 -8.60 -10.70 -1.04
C ASN A 170 -9.56 -11.37 -0.03
N TRP A 171 -9.04 -11.79 1.12
CA TRP A 171 -9.84 -12.36 2.20
C TRP A 171 -10.86 -11.34 2.74
N LEU A 172 -10.43 -10.10 3.01
CA LEU A 172 -11.29 -9.01 3.46
C LEU A 172 -12.43 -8.70 2.49
N ALA A 173 -12.16 -8.69 1.18
CA ALA A 173 -13.21 -8.47 0.20
C ALA A 173 -14.24 -9.59 0.19
N GLY A 174 -13.82 -10.84 0.40
CA GLY A 174 -14.70 -12.01 0.44
C GLY A 174 -15.53 -12.13 1.72
N HIS A 175 -15.02 -11.65 2.86
CA HIS A 175 -15.65 -11.88 4.18
C HIS A 175 -16.27 -10.62 4.79
N HIS A 176 -15.75 -9.44 4.45
CA HIS A 176 -16.13 -8.15 5.06
C HIS A 176 -16.57 -7.10 4.03
N ALA A 177 -16.67 -7.44 2.75
CA ALA A 177 -16.96 -6.52 1.64
C ALA A 177 -16.00 -5.31 1.52
N ILE A 178 -14.82 -5.39 2.14
CA ILE A 178 -13.79 -4.34 2.08
C ILE A 178 -12.91 -4.59 0.86
N THR A 179 -13.02 -3.73 -0.13
CA THR A 179 -12.29 -3.85 -1.41
C THR A 179 -11.02 -3.00 -1.49
N GLN A 180 -10.85 -2.08 -0.54
CA GLN A 180 -9.70 -1.19 -0.46
C GLN A 180 -9.45 -0.72 0.97
N VAL A 181 -8.22 -0.29 1.23
CA VAL A 181 -7.83 0.43 2.44
C VAL A 181 -7.44 1.85 2.04
N THR A 182 -8.03 2.86 2.68
CA THR A 182 -7.73 4.26 2.42
C THR A 182 -6.66 4.76 3.41
N LEU A 183 -5.81 5.64 2.91
CA LEU A 183 -4.67 6.24 3.58
C LEU A 183 -4.83 7.76 3.46
N ALA A 184 -4.82 8.46 4.59
CA ALA A 184 -4.76 9.92 4.64
C ALA A 184 -3.31 10.36 4.85
N VAL A 185 -2.66 10.82 3.79
CA VAL A 185 -1.28 11.31 3.83
C VAL A 185 -1.28 12.81 4.08
N HIS A 186 -0.90 13.23 5.28
CA HIS A 186 -0.67 14.62 5.64
C HIS A 186 0.79 15.00 5.38
N TRP A 187 0.98 16.02 4.55
CA TRP A 187 2.28 16.56 4.21
C TRP A 187 2.68 17.66 5.20
N ARG A 188 3.97 17.97 5.25
CA ARG A 188 4.57 18.94 6.17
C ARG A 188 4.05 20.36 5.93
N ASP A 189 3.66 20.68 4.70
CA ASP A 189 3.05 21.95 4.32
C ASP A 189 1.56 22.07 4.73
N GLY A 190 1.02 21.05 5.40
CA GLY A 190 -0.39 20.98 5.82
C GLY A 190 -1.35 20.46 4.75
N SER A 191 -0.88 20.23 3.52
CA SER A 191 -1.69 19.62 2.46
C SER A 191 -1.97 18.14 2.75
N THR A 192 -2.97 17.55 2.10
CA THR A 192 -3.35 16.14 2.31
C THR A 192 -3.60 15.43 0.98
N SER A 193 -3.13 14.18 0.88
CA SER A 193 -3.40 13.29 -0.25
C SER A 193 -4.13 12.03 0.21
N PRO A 194 -5.41 11.84 -0.19
CA PRO A 194 -6.10 10.59 0.04
C PRO A 194 -5.59 9.54 -0.96
N MET A 195 -5.11 8.40 -0.47
CA MET A 195 -4.62 7.30 -1.29
C MET A 195 -5.33 6.00 -0.93
N ALA A 196 -5.42 5.05 -1.86
CA ALA A 196 -6.02 3.75 -1.60
C ALA A 196 -5.19 2.60 -2.14
N ILE A 197 -5.07 1.55 -1.35
CA ILE A 197 -4.53 0.24 -1.75
C ILE A 197 -5.72 -0.69 -1.97
N ARG A 198 -5.83 -1.23 -3.18
CA ARG A 198 -7.00 -2.00 -3.62
C ARG A 198 -6.71 -3.48 -3.73
N ARG A 199 -7.75 -4.31 -3.56
CA ARG A 199 -7.72 -5.72 -3.96
C ARG A 199 -7.24 -5.86 -5.41
N GLY A 200 -6.34 -6.80 -5.66
CA GLY A 200 -5.74 -7.04 -6.98
C GLY A 200 -4.70 -5.98 -7.40
N ARG A 201 -4.49 -4.92 -6.61
CA ARG A 201 -3.46 -3.89 -6.82
C ARG A 201 -2.77 -3.54 -5.50
N SER A 202 -2.38 -4.56 -4.74
CA SER A 202 -1.73 -4.39 -3.43
C SER A 202 -0.31 -3.82 -3.52
N ALA A 203 0.33 -3.92 -4.70
CA ALA A 203 1.68 -3.42 -4.94
C ALA A 203 1.79 -1.89 -5.05
N ARG A 204 0.66 -1.17 -5.03
CA ARG A 204 0.65 0.29 -5.18
C ARG A 204 -0.58 0.93 -4.55
N ALA A 205 -0.35 1.97 -3.75
CA ALA A 205 -1.37 2.92 -3.36
C ALA A 205 -1.64 3.92 -4.51
N THR A 206 -2.91 4.23 -4.73
CA THR A 206 -3.36 5.12 -5.81
C THR A 206 -4.05 6.34 -5.25
N LEU A 207 -3.69 7.52 -5.76
CA LEU A 207 -4.34 8.77 -5.37
C LEU A 207 -5.84 8.70 -5.67
N LEU A 208 -6.66 9.07 -4.69
CA LEU A 208 -8.10 9.17 -4.84
C LEU A 208 -8.46 10.56 -5.38
N PRO A 209 -9.51 10.68 -6.20
CA PRO A 209 -10.08 11.98 -6.53
C PRO A 209 -10.50 12.67 -5.22
N VAL A 210 -10.13 13.93 -5.04
CA VAL A 210 -10.69 14.75 -3.96
C VAL A 210 -12.19 14.87 -4.23
N PRO A 211 -13.08 14.53 -3.28
CA PRO A 211 -14.50 14.78 -3.45
C PRO A 211 -14.68 16.27 -3.77
N ARG A 212 -15.20 16.59 -4.95
CA ARG A 212 -15.73 17.94 -5.18
C ARG A 212 -16.75 18.16 -4.08
N ALA A 213 -16.53 19.17 -3.24
CA ALA A 213 -17.55 19.58 -2.28
C ALA A 213 -18.86 19.69 -3.06
N ALA A 214 -19.87 18.88 -2.68
CA ALA A 214 -21.20 19.06 -3.22
C ALA A 214 -21.55 20.54 -3.01
N PRO A 215 -22.08 21.25 -4.03
CA PRO A 215 -22.49 22.63 -3.83
C PRO A 215 -23.40 22.65 -2.61
N GLN A 216 -22.95 23.34 -1.55
CA GLN A 216 -23.77 23.54 -0.37
C GLN A 216 -25.05 24.19 -0.87
N ARG A 217 -26.16 23.45 -0.88
CA ARG A 217 -27.49 24.05 -1.01
C ARG A 217 -27.63 24.95 0.21
N SER A 218 -27.37 26.24 -0.01
CA SER A 218 -27.58 27.26 1.00
C SER A 218 -29.02 27.12 1.52
N PRO A 219 -29.26 27.03 2.85
CA PRO A 219 -30.61 26.93 3.40
C PRO A 219 -31.44 28.21 3.21
N HIS A 220 -30.83 29.28 2.68
CA HIS A 220 -31.48 30.57 2.43
C HIS A 220 -32.04 30.69 1.01
N ALA A 221 -32.97 29.80 0.67
CA ALA A 221 -33.91 30.03 -0.44
C ALA A 221 -35.34 29.69 0.02
N LYS A 222 -35.77 30.34 1.10
CA LYS A 222 -37.21 30.57 1.33
C LYS A 222 -37.45 32.05 1.02
N HIS A 223 -38.47 32.31 0.19
CA HIS A 223 -38.92 33.60 -0.36
C HIS A 223 -38.41 33.91 -1.78
N ALA A 224 -38.77 33.05 -2.74
CA ALA A 224 -39.07 33.52 -4.09
C ALA A 224 -40.60 33.64 -4.19
N VAL A 225 -41.09 34.87 -4.20
CA VAL A 225 -42.48 35.21 -4.54
C VAL A 225 -42.68 34.90 -6.04
N PRO A 226 -43.75 34.21 -6.46
CA PRO A 226 -43.99 33.95 -7.86
C PRO A 226 -44.30 35.25 -8.61
N PRO A 227 -43.84 35.45 -9.85
CA PRO A 227 -44.23 36.60 -10.64
C PRO A 227 -45.72 36.52 -11.00
N THR A 228 -46.46 37.57 -10.63
CA THR A 228 -47.85 37.80 -11.03
C THR A 228 -47.93 37.89 -12.55
N LEU A 229 -48.73 37.02 -13.16
CA LEU A 229 -49.06 37.05 -14.58
C LEU A 229 -49.81 38.35 -14.91
N GLU A 230 -49.20 39.18 -15.76
CA GLU A 230 -49.82 40.38 -16.33
C GLU A 230 -50.74 39.97 -17.50
N PRO A 231 -52.03 40.36 -17.52
CA PRO A 231 -52.93 39.97 -18.60
C PRO A 231 -52.76 40.85 -19.85
N CYS A 232 -52.63 40.20 -21.01
CA CYS A 232 -52.59 40.83 -22.33
C CYS A 232 -53.80 41.74 -22.60
N ARG A 233 -53.52 42.98 -22.99
CA ARG A 233 -54.50 44.00 -23.41
C ARG A 233 -54.83 43.85 -24.90
N PRO A 234 -56.10 43.90 -25.35
CA PRO A 234 -56.44 43.81 -26.76
C PRO A 234 -56.22 45.16 -27.49
N PRO A 235 -55.98 45.15 -28.81
CA PRO A 235 -55.76 46.36 -29.59
C PRO A 235 -57.08 47.07 -29.89
N THR A 236 -57.28 48.25 -29.33
CA THR A 236 -58.30 49.22 -29.77
C THR A 236 -57.83 49.92 -31.03
N GLY A 237 -58.53 49.71 -32.14
CA GLY A 237 -58.34 50.46 -33.37
C GLY A 237 -58.79 51.93 -33.23
N ARG A 238 -58.13 52.83 -33.99
CA ARG A 238 -58.72 54.11 -34.38
C ARG A 238 -58.13 54.63 -35.69
N ARG A 239 -59.04 55.16 -36.51
CA ARG A 239 -58.90 55.72 -37.86
C ARG A 239 -58.29 57.13 -37.88
N HIS A 240 -57.98 57.55 -39.12
CA HIS A 240 -57.79 58.92 -39.65
C HIS A 240 -56.38 59.50 -39.47
N GLY A 241 -55.73 60.12 -40.46
CA GLY A 241 -56.08 60.48 -41.84
C GLY A 241 -54.84 61.07 -42.56
N MET A 242 -55.01 61.34 -43.86
CA MET A 242 -54.12 62.10 -44.78
C MET A 242 -53.54 63.40 -44.17
N PRO A 243 -52.44 64.00 -44.69
CA PRO A 243 -52.31 64.43 -46.10
C PRO A 243 -50.89 64.39 -46.73
N GLY A 244 -50.84 64.62 -48.04
CA GLY A 244 -49.60 64.82 -48.82
C GLY A 244 -49.76 64.36 -50.26
#